data_AF-A0A923TJL8-F1
#
_entry.id   AF-A0A923TJL8-F1
#
_cell.length_a   1.000
_cell.length_b   1.000
_cell.length_c   1.000
_cell.angle_alpha   90.00
_cell.angle_beta   90.00
_cell.angle_gamma   90.00
#
_symmetry.space_group_name_H-M   'P 1'
#
loop_
_entity.id
_entity.type
_entity.pdbx_description
1 polymer ?
#
loop_
_entity_poly.entity_id
_entity_poly.type
_entity_poly.pdbx_seq_one_letter_code
_entity_poly.pdbx_strand_id
1 'polypeptide(L)'
;MSPVVELFTPSDPAFVADPYPAYEQLRRGPRVQHHAPTDRWLVSRHADVDGLLRDRRLGRSYLHVATHAEMGRPPEPPAHEPFWRVIRGGMLDVEPPDHTRLRRLVSRAFTPRTVERLRDTVQRVTDSLVDDALAQGECDLLATVAEPLPVTVIAEMLGIPEQDRHLLRPWSSDICGMYELEVSEQTARTA
;
A
#
# COMPACT_ATOMS: atom_id res chain seq x y z
N MET A 1 4.20 -30.00 4.14
CA MET A 1 3.41 -29.05 4.96
C MET A 1 2.07 -28.83 4.25
N SER A 2 1.20 -27.89 4.67
CA SER A 2 0.03 -27.55 3.82
C SER A 2 0.56 -27.03 2.47
N PRO A 3 0.03 -27.48 1.31
CA PRO A 3 0.50 -27.02 -0.01
C PRO A 3 0.52 -25.49 -0.14
N VAL A 4 -0.37 -24.80 0.57
CA VAL A 4 -0.46 -23.33 0.60
C VAL A 4 0.79 -22.67 1.16
N VAL A 5 1.37 -23.25 2.20
CA VAL A 5 2.56 -22.72 2.89
C VAL A 5 3.80 -22.82 2.00
N GLU A 6 3.88 -23.88 1.19
CA GLU A 6 4.98 -24.07 0.25
C GLU A 6 4.83 -23.18 -1.00
N LEU A 7 3.61 -22.71 -1.30
CA LEU A 7 3.34 -21.87 -2.46
C LEU A 7 3.43 -20.37 -2.19
N PHE A 8 3.01 -19.90 -1.03
CA PHE A 8 2.98 -18.46 -0.71
C PHE A 8 4.12 -18.09 0.23
N THR A 9 5.27 -17.72 -0.35
CA THR A 9 6.49 -17.36 0.39
C THR A 9 6.89 -15.90 0.14
N PRO A 10 6.10 -14.91 0.59
CA PRO A 10 6.31 -13.49 0.28
C PRO A 10 7.62 -12.90 0.81
N SER A 11 8.30 -13.59 1.74
CA SER A 11 9.63 -13.21 2.25
C SER A 11 10.79 -13.82 1.45
N ASP A 12 10.53 -14.75 0.53
CA ASP A 12 11.54 -15.37 -0.33
C ASP A 12 11.84 -14.45 -1.54
N PRO A 13 13.09 -13.98 -1.73
CA PRO A 13 13.45 -13.16 -2.89
C PRO A 13 13.12 -13.79 -4.24
N ALA A 14 13.19 -15.12 -4.36
CA ALA A 14 12.85 -15.82 -5.60
C ALA A 14 11.34 -15.75 -5.89
N PHE A 15 10.52 -15.83 -4.84
CA PHE A 15 9.08 -15.62 -4.96
C PHE A 15 8.76 -14.17 -5.32
N VAL A 16 9.43 -13.18 -4.70
CA VAL A 16 9.22 -11.76 -5.01
C VAL A 16 9.58 -11.46 -6.46
N ALA A 17 10.65 -12.07 -6.99
CA ALA A 17 11.07 -11.91 -8.37
C ALA A 17 10.08 -12.51 -9.38
N ASP A 18 9.47 -13.66 -9.07
CA ASP A 18 8.46 -14.31 -9.92
C ASP A 18 7.36 -15.02 -9.11
N PRO A 19 6.33 -14.29 -8.63
CA PRO A 19 5.27 -14.88 -7.81
C PRO A 19 4.18 -15.55 -8.66
N TYR A 20 4.21 -15.37 -9.99
CA TYR A 20 3.10 -15.75 -10.87
C TYR A 20 2.87 -17.26 -10.95
N PRO A 21 3.90 -18.13 -11.00
CA PRO A 21 3.71 -19.58 -10.96
C PRO A 21 3.01 -20.04 -9.69
N ALA A 22 3.39 -19.48 -8.53
CA ALA A 22 2.74 -19.77 -7.27
C ALA A 22 1.27 -19.31 -7.25
N TYR A 23 0.99 -18.09 -7.71
CA TYR A 23 -0.38 -17.60 -7.83
C TYR A 23 -1.23 -18.45 -8.78
N GLU A 24 -0.64 -18.99 -9.84
CA GLU A 24 -1.32 -19.90 -10.76
C GLU A 24 -1.76 -21.20 -10.06
N GLN A 25 -0.88 -21.80 -9.27
CA GLN A 25 -1.19 -22.98 -8.47
C GLN A 25 -2.25 -22.68 -7.40
N LEU A 26 -2.10 -21.55 -6.68
CA LEU A 26 -3.09 -21.09 -5.70
C LEU A 26 -4.48 -20.88 -6.32
N ARG A 27 -4.56 -20.42 -7.58
CA ARG A 27 -5.83 -20.27 -8.31
C ARG A 27 -6.46 -21.60 -8.69
N ARG A 28 -5.67 -22.65 -8.93
CA ARG A 28 -6.18 -24.01 -9.24
C ARG A 28 -6.70 -24.73 -8.00
N GLY A 29 -6.15 -24.42 -6.83
CA GLY A 29 -6.56 -24.96 -5.54
C GLY A 29 -7.93 -24.46 -5.02
N PRO A 30 -8.20 -24.68 -3.72
CA PRO A 30 -9.40 -24.20 -3.05
C PRO A 30 -9.59 -22.68 -3.17
N ARG A 31 -10.85 -22.22 -3.17
CA ARG A 31 -11.19 -20.79 -3.31
C ARG A 31 -10.64 -19.92 -2.17
N VAL A 32 -10.66 -20.46 -0.95
CA VAL A 32 -10.19 -19.81 0.27
C VAL A 32 -9.22 -20.77 0.96
N GLN A 33 -8.04 -20.28 1.28
CA GLN A 33 -6.93 -21.09 1.79
C GLN A 33 -6.30 -20.38 3.00
N HIS A 34 -6.18 -21.06 4.15
CA HIS A 34 -5.51 -20.48 5.31
C HIS A 34 -3.99 -20.60 5.15
N HIS A 35 -3.29 -19.49 5.34
CA HIS A 35 -1.85 -19.41 5.37
C HIS A 35 -1.40 -19.27 6.82
N ALA A 36 -1.04 -20.41 7.42
CA ALA A 36 -0.69 -20.51 8.82
C ALA A 36 0.49 -19.59 9.26
N PRO A 37 1.59 -19.43 8.50
CA PRO A 37 2.70 -18.57 8.91
C PRO A 37 2.28 -17.11 9.17
N THR A 38 1.36 -16.58 8.39
CA THR A 38 0.87 -15.20 8.56
C THR A 38 -0.49 -15.11 9.28
N ASP A 39 -1.08 -16.26 9.63
CA ASP A 39 -2.47 -16.38 10.10
C ASP A 39 -3.50 -15.60 9.24
N ARG A 40 -3.36 -15.66 7.91
CA ARG A 40 -4.24 -14.95 6.96
C ARG A 40 -4.99 -15.93 6.06
N TRP A 41 -6.14 -15.50 5.59
CA TRP A 41 -6.87 -16.18 4.53
C TRP A 41 -6.43 -15.64 3.18
N LEU A 42 -6.05 -16.54 2.27
CA LEU A 42 -5.67 -16.24 0.90
C LEU A 42 -6.85 -16.51 -0.03
N VAL A 43 -7.11 -15.55 -0.92
CA VAL A 43 -8.11 -15.62 -1.97
C VAL A 43 -7.46 -15.16 -3.27
N SER A 44 -7.36 -16.08 -4.24
CA SER A 44 -6.48 -15.90 -5.41
C SER A 44 -7.23 -15.74 -6.74
N ARG A 45 -8.52 -16.10 -6.78
CA ARG A 45 -9.35 -16.05 -7.99
C ARG A 45 -9.98 -14.68 -8.14
N HIS A 46 -9.87 -14.10 -9.34
CA HIS A 46 -10.39 -12.76 -9.64
C HIS A 46 -11.85 -12.55 -9.19
N ALA A 47 -12.75 -13.47 -9.55
CA ALA A 47 -14.18 -13.34 -9.21
C ALA A 47 -14.42 -13.30 -7.69
N ASP A 48 -13.60 -14.01 -6.91
CA ASP A 48 -13.72 -14.06 -5.45
C ASP A 48 -13.14 -12.78 -4.83
N VAL A 49 -11.98 -12.32 -5.31
CA VAL A 49 -11.38 -11.04 -4.89
C VAL A 49 -12.32 -9.87 -5.18
N ASP A 50 -12.87 -9.78 -6.40
CA ASP A 50 -13.81 -8.72 -6.78
C ASP A 50 -15.09 -8.75 -5.93
N GLY A 51 -15.63 -9.95 -5.66
CA GLY A 51 -16.78 -10.12 -4.78
C GLY A 51 -16.52 -9.65 -3.36
N LEU A 52 -15.37 -10.02 -2.78
CA LEU A 52 -14.99 -9.64 -1.42
C LEU A 52 -14.77 -8.13 -1.28
N LEU A 53 -14.08 -7.49 -2.23
CA LEU A 53 -13.81 -6.05 -2.21
C LEU A 53 -15.07 -5.17 -2.33
N ARG A 54 -16.20 -5.75 -2.77
CA ARG A 54 -17.49 -5.07 -2.90
C ARG A 54 -18.46 -5.38 -1.76
N ASP A 55 -18.19 -6.43 -0.98
CA ASP A 55 -19.04 -6.83 0.13
C ASP A 55 -18.85 -5.89 1.32
N ARG A 56 -19.86 -5.07 1.61
CA ARG A 56 -19.81 -4.07 2.69
C ARG A 56 -19.76 -4.68 4.10
N ARG A 57 -19.93 -5.99 4.23
CA ARG A 57 -19.72 -6.71 5.50
C ARG A 57 -18.23 -6.90 5.80
N LEU A 58 -17.38 -6.78 4.77
CA LEU A 58 -15.93 -6.92 4.87
C LEU A 58 -15.30 -5.53 4.80
N GLY A 59 -14.86 -5.04 5.96
CA GLY A 59 -14.10 -3.81 6.08
C GLY A 59 -12.60 -4.05 6.08
N ARG A 60 -11.84 -2.97 5.92
CA ARG A 60 -10.40 -2.94 6.22
C ARG A 60 -10.15 -3.16 7.72
N SER A 61 -11.01 -2.59 8.56
CA SER A 61 -10.92 -2.69 10.02
C SER A 61 -12.25 -3.16 10.63
N TYR A 62 -12.17 -3.98 11.68
CA TYR A 62 -13.34 -4.40 12.46
C TYR A 62 -13.53 -3.57 13.74
N LEU A 63 -12.63 -2.62 14.04
CA LEU A 63 -12.63 -1.84 15.28
C LEU A 63 -13.85 -0.91 15.43
N HIS A 64 -14.56 -0.65 14.34
CA HIS A 64 -15.81 0.10 14.35
C HIS A 64 -17.00 -0.71 14.90
N VAL A 65 -16.89 -2.04 15.03
CA VAL A 65 -17.95 -2.94 15.51
C VAL A 65 -17.52 -3.87 16.65
N ALA A 66 -16.23 -4.14 16.81
CA ALA A 66 -15.72 -5.03 17.86
C ALA A 66 -14.27 -4.67 18.23
N THR A 67 -13.92 -4.87 19.49
CA THR A 67 -12.54 -4.80 19.98
C THR A 67 -11.72 -6.02 19.52
N HIS A 68 -10.39 -5.91 19.59
CA HIS A 68 -9.50 -7.05 19.39
C HIS A 68 -9.87 -8.25 20.28
N ALA A 69 -10.19 -8.00 21.56
CA ALA A 69 -10.56 -9.04 22.52
C ALA A 69 -11.85 -9.77 22.12
N GLU A 70 -12.89 -9.05 21.69
CA GLU A 70 -14.15 -9.63 21.22
C GLU A 70 -13.96 -10.49 19.96
N MET A 71 -12.98 -10.12 19.12
CA MET A 71 -12.59 -10.89 17.93
C MET A 71 -11.59 -12.02 18.21
N GLY A 72 -11.23 -12.25 19.48
CA GLY A 72 -10.22 -13.24 19.87
C GLY A 72 -8.82 -12.95 19.34
N ARG A 73 -8.52 -11.68 19.07
CA ARG A 73 -7.22 -11.19 18.57
C ARG A 73 -6.37 -10.64 19.72
N PRO A 74 -5.03 -10.83 19.67
CA PRO A 74 -4.15 -10.23 20.67
C PRO A 74 -4.23 -8.70 20.61
N PRO A 75 -3.93 -8.00 21.71
CA PRO A 75 -3.74 -6.56 21.66
C PRO A 75 -2.58 -6.22 20.72
N GLU A 76 -2.64 -5.04 20.12
CA GLU A 76 -1.54 -4.55 19.29
C GLU A 76 -0.28 -4.32 20.14
N PRO A 77 0.92 -4.52 19.55
CA PRO A 77 2.16 -4.22 20.23
C PRO A 77 2.23 -2.74 20.62
N PRO A 78 2.64 -2.39 21.87
CA PRO A 78 2.79 -1.01 22.29
C PRO A 78 3.74 -0.18 21.41
N ALA A 79 4.72 -0.84 20.80
CA ALA A 79 5.66 -0.20 19.87
C ALA A 79 4.96 0.36 18.61
N HIS A 80 3.79 -0.13 18.24
CA HIS A 80 3.06 0.34 17.04
C HIS A 80 2.15 1.54 17.35
N GLU A 81 2.05 1.97 18.62
CA GLU A 81 1.16 3.05 19.02
C GLU A 81 1.39 4.37 18.26
N PRO A 82 2.64 4.84 18.04
CA PRO A 82 2.87 6.08 17.29
C PRO A 82 2.28 6.03 15.88
N PHE A 83 2.51 4.93 15.17
CA PHE A 83 1.95 4.69 13.83
C PHE A 83 0.42 4.68 13.86
N TRP A 84 -0.20 3.93 14.77
CA TRP A 84 -1.66 3.84 14.86
C TRP A 84 -2.32 5.16 15.21
N ARG A 85 -1.65 6.01 16.00
CA ARG A 85 -2.12 7.35 16.31
C ARG A 85 -2.30 8.21 15.07
N VAL A 86 -1.44 8.05 14.07
CA VAL A 86 -1.49 8.79 12.80
C VAL A 86 -2.49 8.16 11.82
N ILE A 87 -2.44 6.82 11.66
CA ILE A 87 -3.17 6.14 10.58
C ILE A 87 -4.65 5.91 10.88
N ARG A 88 -5.06 5.73 12.13
CA ARG A 88 -6.45 5.40 12.49
C ARG A 88 -7.48 6.49 12.17
N GLY A 89 -7.02 7.73 11.97
CA GLY A 89 -7.87 8.82 11.47
C GLY A 89 -7.93 8.92 9.94
N GLY A 90 -7.09 8.16 9.25
CA GLY A 90 -6.95 8.16 7.81
C GLY A 90 -8.10 7.46 7.12
N MET A 91 -8.48 7.95 5.94
CA MET A 91 -9.57 7.40 5.14
C MET A 91 -9.39 5.91 4.81
N LEU A 92 -8.16 5.39 4.79
CA LEU A 92 -7.89 3.99 4.50
C LEU A 92 -8.18 3.06 5.69
N ASP A 93 -8.25 3.56 6.92
CA ASP A 93 -8.36 2.73 8.14
C ASP A 93 -9.72 2.86 8.85
N VAL A 94 -10.61 3.71 8.33
CA VAL A 94 -11.96 3.92 8.86
C VAL A 94 -13.03 3.30 7.96
N GLU A 95 -14.17 2.97 8.54
CA GLU A 95 -15.35 2.45 7.86
C GLU A 95 -16.47 3.51 7.76
N PRO A 96 -17.55 3.29 6.99
CA PRO A 96 -18.72 4.16 7.05
C PRO A 96 -19.27 4.31 8.48
N PRO A 97 -19.76 5.50 8.87
CA PRO A 97 -20.00 6.67 8.03
C PRO A 97 -18.77 7.58 7.79
N ASP A 98 -17.71 7.45 8.58
CA ASP A 98 -16.54 8.34 8.51
C ASP A 98 -15.77 8.22 7.20
N HIS A 99 -15.56 6.99 6.72
CA HIS A 99 -14.98 6.76 5.40
C HIS A 99 -15.77 7.50 4.30
N THR A 100 -17.11 7.42 4.35
CA THR A 100 -17.97 8.06 3.35
C THR A 100 -17.82 9.58 3.39
N ARG A 101 -17.73 10.17 4.59
CA ARG A 101 -17.51 11.60 4.79
C ARG A 101 -16.15 12.03 4.23
N LEU A 102 -15.07 11.35 4.58
CA LEU A 102 -13.72 11.67 4.12
C LEU A 102 -13.58 11.48 2.59
N ARG A 103 -14.06 10.35 2.06
CA ARG A 103 -14.00 10.05 0.62
C ARG A 103 -14.73 11.11 -0.21
N ARG A 104 -15.89 11.59 0.23
CA ARG A 104 -16.61 12.68 -0.46
C ARG A 104 -15.77 13.96 -0.58
N LEU A 105 -14.96 14.28 0.42
CA LEU A 105 -14.08 15.45 0.39
C LEU A 105 -12.93 15.22 -0.59
N VAL A 106 -12.23 14.09 -0.45
CA VAL A 106 -11.03 13.73 -1.24
C VAL A 106 -11.37 13.54 -2.72
N SER A 107 -12.48 12.86 -3.06
CA SER A 107 -12.83 12.59 -4.46
C SER A 107 -13.03 13.85 -5.32
N ARG A 108 -13.29 15.01 -4.71
CA ARG A 108 -13.35 16.30 -5.43
C ARG A 108 -11.99 16.74 -5.98
N ALA A 109 -10.90 16.31 -5.36
CA ALA A 109 -9.54 16.56 -5.84
C ALA A 109 -9.11 15.57 -6.95
N PHE A 110 -9.81 14.45 -7.12
CA PHE A 110 -9.47 13.38 -8.07
C PHE A 110 -10.54 13.19 -9.16
N THR A 111 -11.19 14.27 -9.59
CA THR A 111 -12.10 14.21 -10.74
C THR A 111 -11.32 14.03 -12.05
N PRO A 112 -11.92 13.47 -13.12
CA PRO A 112 -11.24 13.34 -14.41
C PRO A 112 -10.64 14.67 -14.92
N ARG A 113 -11.37 15.79 -14.72
CA ARG A 113 -10.87 17.13 -15.08
C ARG A 113 -9.67 17.56 -14.24
N THR A 114 -9.64 17.25 -12.95
CA THR A 114 -8.49 17.58 -12.09
C THR A 114 -7.28 16.73 -12.47
N VAL A 115 -7.49 15.44 -12.73
CA VAL A 115 -6.42 14.53 -13.19
C VAL A 115 -5.86 14.97 -14.54
N GLU A 116 -6.71 15.37 -15.49
CA GLU A 116 -6.25 15.86 -16.80
C GLU A 116 -5.39 17.13 -16.68
N ARG A 117 -5.68 18.01 -15.71
CA ARG A 117 -4.83 19.17 -15.42
C ARG A 117 -3.45 18.81 -14.88
N LEU A 118 -3.26 17.59 -14.39
CA LEU A 118 -1.93 17.11 -13.97
C LEU A 118 -1.07 16.70 -15.16
N ARG A 119 -1.63 16.55 -16.38
CA ARG A 119 -0.89 16.14 -17.58
C ARG A 119 0.35 17.01 -17.78
N ASP A 120 0.19 18.33 -17.76
CA ASP A 120 1.29 19.26 -18.01
C ASP A 120 2.36 19.20 -16.92
N THR A 121 1.94 19.02 -15.65
CA THR A 121 2.86 18.80 -14.53
C THR A 121 3.64 17.50 -14.71
N VAL A 122 2.95 16.39 -14.97
CA VAL A 122 3.57 15.07 -15.16
C VAL A 122 4.54 15.12 -16.33
N GLN A 123 4.13 15.68 -17.48
CA GLN A 123 4.97 15.83 -18.66
C GLN A 123 6.23 16.62 -18.34
N ARG A 124 6.10 17.81 -17.73
CA ARG A 124 7.25 18.64 -17.35
C ARG A 124 8.22 17.91 -16.42
N VAL A 125 7.70 17.21 -15.41
CA VAL A 125 8.54 16.45 -14.46
C VAL A 125 9.23 15.30 -15.19
N THR A 126 8.50 14.56 -16.03
CA THR A 126 9.07 13.47 -16.84
C THR A 126 10.16 13.98 -17.79
N ASP A 127 9.91 15.07 -18.53
CA ASP A 127 10.88 15.65 -19.46
C ASP A 127 12.16 16.03 -18.74
N SER A 128 12.07 16.71 -17.59
CA SER A 128 13.24 17.07 -16.79
C SER A 128 14.04 15.85 -16.33
N LEU A 129 13.38 14.82 -15.81
CA LEU A 129 14.06 13.61 -15.31
C LEU A 129 14.71 12.81 -16.46
N VAL A 130 14.06 12.78 -17.62
CA VAL A 130 14.57 12.09 -18.81
C VAL A 130 15.73 12.86 -19.43
N ASP A 131 15.66 14.19 -19.51
CA ASP A 131 16.75 15.03 -20.02
C ASP A 131 18.01 14.89 -19.14
N ASP A 132 17.85 14.88 -17.82
CA ASP A 132 18.94 14.64 -16.86
C ASP A 132 19.55 13.24 -17.03
N ALA A 133 18.71 12.23 -17.21
CA ALA A 133 19.14 10.86 -17.48
C ALA A 133 19.93 10.74 -18.79
N LEU A 134 19.47 11.39 -19.86
CA LEU A 134 20.12 11.38 -21.17
C LEU A 134 21.45 12.11 -21.15
N ALA A 135 21.55 13.22 -20.41
CA ALA A 135 22.80 13.98 -20.25
C ALA A 135 23.91 13.16 -19.58
N GLN A 136 23.56 12.19 -18.73
CA GLN A 136 24.51 11.28 -18.08
C GLN A 136 24.99 10.15 -18.99
N GLY A 137 24.25 9.83 -20.08
CA GLY A 137 24.56 8.77 -21.04
C GLY A 137 24.25 7.35 -20.54
N GLU A 138 24.42 7.09 -19.24
CA GLU A 138 24.02 5.87 -18.53
C GLU A 138 23.44 6.24 -17.17
N CYS A 139 22.31 5.65 -16.78
CA CYS A 139 21.70 5.88 -15.48
C CYS A 139 20.91 4.65 -14.98
N ASP A 140 20.62 4.62 -13.69
CA ASP A 140 19.61 3.74 -13.12
C ASP A 140 18.22 4.34 -13.34
N LEU A 141 17.44 3.76 -14.25
CA LEU A 141 16.10 4.23 -14.58
C LEU A 141 15.17 4.30 -13.35
N LEU A 142 15.34 3.39 -12.39
CA LEU A 142 14.53 3.37 -11.18
C LEU A 142 14.84 4.61 -10.34
N ALA A 143 16.10 4.77 -9.95
CA ALA A 143 16.55 5.86 -9.09
C ALA A 143 16.43 7.24 -9.75
N THR A 144 16.69 7.34 -11.06
CA THR A 144 16.73 8.62 -11.78
C THR A 144 15.36 9.06 -12.27
N VAL A 145 14.45 8.14 -12.63
CA VAL A 145 13.16 8.50 -13.27
C VAL A 145 11.96 7.95 -12.52
N ALA A 146 11.90 6.64 -12.29
CA ALA A 146 10.67 6.00 -11.82
C ALA A 146 10.33 6.31 -10.36
N GLU A 147 11.32 6.47 -9.48
CA GLU A 147 11.11 6.88 -8.10
C GLU A 147 10.81 8.38 -7.95
N PRO A 148 11.58 9.31 -8.57
CA PRO A 148 11.37 10.74 -8.35
C PRO A 148 10.07 11.27 -8.95
N LEU A 149 9.60 10.69 -10.07
CA LEU A 149 8.41 11.13 -10.78
C LEU A 149 7.14 11.14 -9.89
N PRO A 150 6.68 10.01 -9.31
CA PRO A 150 5.48 10.00 -8.49
C PRO A 150 5.63 10.86 -7.23
N VAL A 151 6.81 10.87 -6.59
CA VAL A 151 7.06 11.70 -5.40
C VAL A 151 6.90 13.18 -5.70
N THR A 152 7.48 13.65 -6.81
CA THR A 152 7.41 15.05 -7.24
C THR A 152 5.99 15.46 -7.60
N VAL A 153 5.27 14.61 -8.33
CA VAL A 153 3.87 14.88 -8.70
C VAL A 153 2.99 14.97 -7.46
N ILE A 154 3.12 14.04 -6.51
CA ILE A 154 2.36 14.07 -5.25
C ILE A 154 2.71 15.31 -4.42
N ALA A 155 4.00 15.64 -4.32
CA ALA A 155 4.45 16.82 -3.61
C ALA A 155 3.85 18.13 -4.16
N GLU A 156 3.80 18.27 -5.49
CA GLU A 156 3.15 19.41 -6.15
C GLU A 156 1.64 19.45 -5.90
N MET A 157 0.97 18.29 -5.98
CA MET A 157 -0.46 18.19 -5.70
C MET A 157 -0.81 18.60 -4.25
N LEU A 158 0.07 18.29 -3.31
CA LEU A 158 -0.08 18.62 -1.89
C LEU A 158 0.41 20.04 -1.55
N GLY A 159 1.02 20.75 -2.51
CA GLY A 159 1.58 22.09 -2.28
C GLY A 159 2.81 22.09 -1.40
N ILE A 160 3.58 21.00 -1.38
CA ILE A 160 4.80 20.87 -0.57
C ILE A 160 5.92 21.72 -1.21
N PRO A 161 6.56 22.62 -0.44
CA PRO A 161 7.70 23.39 -0.91
C PRO A 161 8.82 22.49 -1.41
N GLU A 162 9.51 22.91 -2.47
CA GLU A 162 10.56 22.12 -3.12
C GLU A 162 11.64 21.66 -2.14
N GLN A 163 12.05 22.55 -1.22
CA GLN A 163 13.06 22.24 -0.23
C GLN A 163 12.67 21.11 0.74
N ASP A 164 11.38 20.80 0.90
CA ASP A 164 10.90 19.79 1.84
C ASP A 164 10.58 18.45 1.15
N ARG A 165 10.53 18.41 -0.19
CA ARG A 165 10.09 17.21 -0.94
C ARG A 165 10.98 15.99 -0.71
N HIS A 166 12.26 16.20 -0.44
CA HIS A 166 13.22 15.15 -0.15
C HIS A 166 12.88 14.34 1.12
N LEU A 167 12.09 14.90 2.03
CA LEU A 167 11.64 14.25 3.25
C LEU A 167 10.52 13.23 3.02
N LEU A 168 9.75 13.38 1.93
CA LEU A 168 8.53 12.59 1.71
C LEU A 168 8.81 11.11 1.45
N ARG A 169 9.85 10.79 0.68
CA ARG A 169 10.21 9.39 0.36
C ARG A 169 10.60 8.59 1.60
N PRO A 170 11.58 9.02 2.44
CA PRO A 170 11.96 8.25 3.63
C PRO A 170 10.77 8.08 4.59
N TRP A 171 10.01 9.15 4.87
CA TRP A 171 8.82 9.05 5.71
C TRP A 171 7.77 8.10 5.16
N SER A 172 7.50 8.17 3.85
CA SER A 172 6.55 7.25 3.21
C SER A 172 7.04 5.81 3.28
N SER A 173 8.35 5.57 3.12
CA SER A 173 8.92 4.22 3.20
C SER A 173 8.79 3.64 4.60
N ASP A 174 9.10 4.43 5.64
CA ASP A 174 8.98 4.01 7.04
C ASP A 174 7.51 3.65 7.38
N ILE A 175 6.57 4.52 6.99
CA ILE A 175 5.12 4.27 7.17
C ILE A 175 4.66 3.04 6.37
N CYS A 176 5.14 2.86 5.13
CA CYS A 176 4.75 1.74 4.29
C CYS A 176 5.19 0.38 4.86
N GLY A 177 6.37 0.32 5.50
CA GLY A 177 6.87 -0.90 6.12
C GLY A 177 5.93 -1.47 7.19
N MET A 178 5.12 -0.63 7.84
CA MET A 178 4.12 -1.05 8.82
C MET A 178 2.94 -1.83 8.22
N TYR A 179 2.80 -1.86 6.90
CA TYR A 179 1.78 -2.66 6.19
C TYR A 179 2.30 -3.99 5.65
N GLU A 180 3.58 -4.30 5.84
CA GLU A 180 4.15 -5.59 5.48
C GLU A 180 3.53 -6.73 6.31
N LEU A 181 3.61 -7.97 5.80
CA LEU A 181 3.03 -9.14 6.47
C LEU A 181 3.73 -9.44 7.80
N GLU A 182 5.01 -9.11 7.90
CA GLU A 182 5.83 -9.24 9.09
C GLU A 182 6.43 -7.88 9.42
N VAL A 183 5.96 -7.25 10.50
CA VAL A 183 6.48 -5.96 10.95
C VAL A 183 7.55 -6.20 12.00
N SER A 184 8.79 -5.82 11.69
CA SER A 184 9.90 -5.90 12.65
C SER A 184 9.80 -4.81 13.72
N GLU A 185 10.39 -5.02 14.89
CA GLU A 185 10.50 -3.95 15.90
C GLU A 185 11.22 -2.70 15.37
N GLN A 186 12.19 -2.89 14.47
CA GLN A 186 12.92 -1.77 13.87
C GLN A 186 11.99 -0.94 12.97
N THR A 187 11.17 -1.60 12.15
CA THR A 187 10.16 -0.95 11.30
C THR A 187 9.17 -0.14 12.15
N ALA A 188 8.72 -0.71 13.27
CA ALA A 188 7.82 -0.02 14.19
C ALA A 188 8.46 1.17 14.92
N ARG A 189 9.78 1.21 15.05
CA ARG A 189 10.49 2.32 15.70
C ARG A 189 10.76 3.49 14.76
N THR A 190 10.89 3.24 13.46
CA THR A 190 11.17 4.30 12.47
C THR A 190 9.91 4.93 11.90
N ALA A 191 8.79 4.20 11.90
CA ALA A 191 7.46 4.67 11.51
C ALA A 191 6.80 5.57 12.57
#